data_AF-A0A1M3LNM7-F1
#
_entry.id   AF-A0A1M3LNM7-F1
#
_cell.length_a   1.000
_cell.length_b   1.000
_cell.length_c   1.000
_cell.angle_alpha   90.00
_cell.angle_beta   90.00
_cell.angle_gamma   90.00
#
_symmetry.space_group_name_H-M   'P 1'
#
loop_
_entity.id
_entity.type
_entity.pdbx_description
1 polymer ?
#
loop_
_entity_poly.entity_id
_entity_poly.type
_entity_poly.pdbx_seq_one_letter_code
_entity_poly.pdbx_strand_id
1 'polypeptide(L)' 'MLDGLAGWHALMLIFWVVPFVLWVIALVQVALSRTTAAYVIAWIAVTTLVPLIGPILWFTLGRTNASRNRNAAGAA' A
#
# COMPACT_ATOMS: atom_id res chain seq x y z
N MET A 1 0.08 -26.93 19.50
CA MET A 1 0.94 -25.87 20.07
C MET A 1 0.91 -24.58 19.27
N LEU A 2 0.79 -24.62 17.93
CA LEU A 2 0.22 -23.51 17.15
C LEU A 2 -1.28 -23.76 16.96
N ASP A 3 -2.00 -23.94 18.07
CA ASP A 3 -3.46 -24.12 18.03
C ASP A 3 -4.08 -22.84 17.47
N GLY A 4 -5.09 -22.98 16.60
CA GLY A 4 -5.42 -22.05 15.53
C GLY A 4 -5.35 -20.55 15.84
N LEU A 5 -5.65 -20.12 17.07
CA LEU A 5 -5.53 -18.73 17.50
C LEU A 5 -4.10 -18.18 17.39
N ALA A 6 -3.08 -18.89 17.89
CA ALA A 6 -1.69 -18.39 17.88
C ALA A 6 -1.12 -18.27 16.45
N GLY A 7 -1.48 -19.21 15.56
CA GLY A 7 -1.09 -19.16 14.15
C GLY A 7 -1.69 -17.97 13.41
N TRP A 8 -2.97 -17.68 13.61
CA TRP A 8 -3.63 -16.53 12.98
C TRP A 8 -3.02 -15.18 13.40
N HIS A 9 -2.69 -15.03 14.69
CA HIS A 9 -2.04 -13.82 15.19
C HIS A 9 -0.64 -13.63 14.57
N ALA A 10 0.13 -14.72 14.42
CA ALA A 10 1.42 -14.66 13.75
C ALA A 10 1.30 -14.24 12.28
N LEU A 11 0.30 -14.73 11.55
CA LEU A 11 0.05 -14.33 10.16
C LEU A 11 -0.35 -12.86 10.04
N MET A 12 -1.23 -12.37 10.92
CA MET A 12 -1.61 -10.94 10.96
C MET A 12 -0.41 -10.06 11.28
N LEU A 13 0.43 -10.50 12.23
CA LEU A 13 1.66 -9.81 12.58
C LEU A 13 2.62 -9.75 11.39
N ILE A 14 2.86 -10.88 10.70
CA ILE A 14 3.71 -10.92 9.51
C ILE A 14 3.17 -10.02 8.41
N PHE A 15 1.86 -10.08 8.15
CA PHE A 15 1.21 -9.28 7.10
C PHE A 15 1.33 -7.78 7.32
N TRP A 16 1.38 -7.30 8.56
CA TRP A 16 1.53 -5.87 8.87
C TRP A 16 2.98 -5.46 9.16
N VAL A 17 3.70 -6.25 9.96
CA VAL A 17 5.04 -5.89 10.45
C VAL A 17 6.09 -6.03 9.37
N VAL A 18 6.06 -7.09 8.55
CA VAL A 18 7.06 -7.28 7.50
C VAL A 18 7.06 -6.14 6.48
N PRO A 19 5.92 -5.77 5.84
CA PRO A 19 5.92 -4.66 4.90
C PRO A 19 6.25 -3.33 5.57
N PHE A 20 5.84 -3.12 6.83
CA PHE A 20 6.19 -1.91 7.58
C PHE A 20 7.71 -1.80 7.81
N VAL A 21 8.36 -2.88 8.27
CA VAL A 21 9.81 -2.91 8.48
C VAL A 21 10.56 -2.69 7.16
N LEU A 22 10.13 -3.34 6.07
CA LEU A 22 10.72 -3.14 4.75
C LEU A 22 10.59 -1.69 4.27
N TRP A 23 9.46 -1.04 4.53
CA TRP A 23 9.25 0.37 4.22
C TRP A 23 10.19 1.27 5.03
N VAL A 24 10.33 1.05 6.34
CA VAL A 24 11.28 1.81 7.19
C VAL A 24 12.72 1.64 6.70
N ILE A 25 13.14 0.41 6.40
CA ILE A 25 14.48 0.13 5.87
C ILE A 25 14.70 0.89 4.55
N ALA A 26 13.73 0.89 3.65
CA ALA A 26 13.83 1.64 2.40
C ALA A 26 13.98 3.15 2.64
N LEU A 27 13.21 3.73 3.56
CA LEU A 27 13.34 5.15 3.92
C LEU A 27 14.71 5.48 4.50
N VAL A 28 15.23 4.65 5.41
CA VAL A 28 16.56 4.84 6.00
C VAL A 28 17.64 4.75 4.93
N GLN A 29 17.57 3.79 4.01
CA GLN A 29 18.53 3.69 2.91
C GLN A 29 18.51 4.90 1.98
N VAL A 30 17.31 5.40 1.66
CA VAL A 30 17.15 6.62 0.84
C VAL A 30 17.70 7.84 1.58
N ALA A 31 17.41 7.99 2.87
CA ALA A 31 17.88 9.11 3.68
C ALA A 31 19.41 9.10 3.87
N LEU A 32 20.02 7.92 3.97
CA LEU A 32 21.48 7.77 4.11
C LEU A 32 22.23 7.83 2.77
N SER A 33 21.51 7.89 1.64
CA SER A 33 22.15 7.95 0.33
C SER A 33 22.89 9.28 0.15
N ARG A 34 24.12 9.21 -0.41
CA ARG A 34 24.96 10.40 -0.67
C ARG A 34 24.53 11.10 -1.97
N THR A 35 23.29 11.54 -2.02
CA THR A 35 22.67 12.20 -3.18
C THR A 35 22.09 13.56 -2.78
N THR A 36 21.49 14.27 -3.73
CA THR A 36 20.87 15.57 -3.47
C THR A 36 19.61 15.42 -2.62
N ALA A 37 19.33 16.43 -1.79
CA ALA A 37 18.13 16.44 -0.94
C ALA A 37 16.83 16.30 -1.77
N ALA A 38 16.78 16.91 -2.96
CA ALA A 38 15.65 16.79 -3.87
C ALA A 38 15.41 15.33 -4.31
N TYR A 39 16.48 14.58 -4.58
CA TYR A 39 16.39 13.18 -4.96
C TYR A 39 15.91 12.30 -3.79
N VAL A 40 16.42 12.55 -2.57
CA VAL A 40 15.94 11.87 -1.35
C VAL A 40 14.44 12.10 -1.16
N ILE A 41 13.99 13.36 -1.22
CA ILE A 41 12.57 13.72 -1.06
C ILE A 41 11.70 13.03 -2.11
N ALA A 42 12.13 13.03 -3.38
CA ALA A 42 11.40 12.37 -4.46
C ALA A 42 11.22 10.86 -4.20
N TRP A 43 12.28 10.17 -3.76
CA TRP A 43 12.19 8.74 -3.46
C TRP A 43 11.34 8.43 -2.24
N ILE A 44 11.43 9.23 -1.18
CA ILE A 44 10.53 9.09 -0.02
C ILE A 44 9.07 9.22 -0.47
N ALA A 45 8.76 10.20 -1.32
CA ALA A 45 7.42 10.39 -1.86
C ALA A 45 6.97 9.19 -2.71
N VAL A 46 7.81 8.70 -3.62
CA VAL A 46 7.51 7.52 -4.46
C VAL A 46 7.27 6.28 -3.61
N THR A 47 8.20 5.93 -2.72
CA THR A 47 8.11 4.74 -1.86
C THR A 47 6.88 4.76 -0.96
N THR A 48 6.42 5.94 -0.56
CA THR A 48 5.25 6.09 0.32
C THR A 48 3.94 6.17 -0.46
N LEU A 49 3.89 6.91 -1.57
CA LEU A 49 2.65 7.19 -2.30
C LEU A 49 2.25 6.06 -3.25
N VAL A 50 3.21 5.39 -3.91
CA VAL A 50 2.93 4.29 -4.85
C VAL A 50 1.97 3.22 -4.29
N PRO A 51 2.17 2.67 -3.08
CA PRO A 51 1.24 1.67 -2.53
C PRO A 51 -0.17 2.24 -2.26
N LEU A 52 -0.31 3.55 -2.13
CA LEU A 52 -1.60 4.23 -1.90
C LEU A 52 -2.35 4.57 -3.20
N ILE A 53 -1.62 4.72 -4.32
CA ILE A 53 -2.21 5.11 -5.62
C ILE A 53 -3.30 4.14 -6.05
N GLY A 54 -3.07 2.83 -5.97
CA GLY A 54 -4.05 1.81 -6.37
C GLY A 54 -5.39 1.92 -5.62
N PRO A 55 -5.38 1.85 -4.27
CA PRO A 55 -6.57 2.07 -3.46
C PRO A 55 -7.27 3.42 -3.74
N ILE A 56 -6.50 4.51 -3.82
CA ILE A 56 -7.05 5.84 -4.09
C ILE A 56 -7.77 5.87 -5.45
N LEU A 57 -7.15 5.35 -6.51
CA LEU A 57 -7.78 5.26 -7.83
C LEU A 57 -9.05 4.40 -7.79
N TRP A 58 -9.03 3.28 -7.07
CA TRP A 58 -10.22 2.46 -6.91
C TRP A 58 -11.37 3.22 -6.25
N PHE A 59 -11.12 3.91 -5.14
CA PHE A 59 -12.18 4.63 -4.42
C PHE A 59 -12.73 5.83 -5.20
N THR A 60 -11.87 6.52 -5.96
CA THR A 60 -12.23 7.72 -6.72
C THR A 60 -12.89 7.38 -8.06
N LEU A 61 -12.23 6.55 -8.87
CA LEU A 61 -12.64 6.24 -10.25
C LEU A 61 -13.32 4.88 -10.35
N GLY A 62 -12.69 3.85 -9.78
CA GLY A 62 -13.16 2.46 -9.88
C GLY A 62 -14.57 2.27 -9.34
N ARG A 63 -14.84 2.74 -8.11
CA ARG A 63 -16.12 2.63 -7.42
C ARG A 63 -17.24 3.35 -8.17
N THR A 64 -16.94 4.55 -8.69
CA THR A 64 -17.89 5.39 -9.43
C THR A 64 -18.27 4.73 -10.74
N ASN A 65 -17.29 4.28 -11.52
CA ASN A 65 -17.52 3.64 -12.82
C ASN A 65 -18.19 2.26 -12.67
N ALA A 66 -17.80 1.47 -11.68
CA ALA A 66 -18.43 0.17 -11.39
C ALA A 66 -19.90 0.30 -10.97
N SER A 67 -20.29 1.42 -10.35
CA SER A 67 -21.69 1.69 -9.99
C SER A 67 -22.50 2.14 -11.21
N ARG A 68 -21.92 3.01 -12.05
CA ARG A 68 -22.54 3.45 -13.32
C ARG A 68 -22.82 2.27 -14.26
N ASN A 69 -21.83 1.39 -14.45
CA ASN A 69 -21.96 0.26 -15.35
C ASN A 69 -23.02 -0.76 -14.89
N ARG A 70 -23.16 -0.96 -13.57
CA ARG A 70 -24.21 -1.84 -13.01
C ARG A 70 -25.62 -1.33 -13.33
N ASN A 71 -25.85 -0.03 -13.22
CA ASN A 71 -27.16 0.57 -13.51
C ASN A 71 -27.50 0.50 -15.02
N ALA A 72 -26.50 0.66 -15.89
CA ALA A 72 -26.68 0.50 -17.34
C ALA A 72 -27.00 -0.96 -17.72
N ALA A 73 -26.40 -1.94 -17.04
CA ALA A 73 -26.66 -3.36 -17.29
C ALA A 73 -28.01 -3.84 -16.75
N GLY A 74 -28.53 -3.25 -15.66
CA GLY A 74 -29.85 -3.59 -15.12
C GLY A 74 -31.03 -2.90 -15.82
N ALA A 75 -30.76 -1.96 -16.74
CA ALA A 75 -31.76 -1.27 -17.54
C ALA A 75 -31.92 -1.85 -18.95
N ALA A 76 -31.15 -2.88 -19.30
CA ALA A 76 -31.19 -3.61 -20.58
C ALA A 76 -31.91 -4.95 -20.41
#